data_AF-A0A1B1KG02-F1
#
_entry.id   AF-A0A1B1KG02-F1
#
_cell.length_a   1.000
_cell.length_b   1.000
_cell.length_c   1.000
_cell.angle_alpha   90.00
_cell.angle_beta   90.00
_cell.angle_gamma   90.00
#
_symmetry.space_group_name_H-M   'P 1'
#
loop_
_entity.id
_entity.type
_entity.pdbx_description
1 polymer ?
#
loop_
_entity_poly.entity_id
_entity_poly.type
_entity_poly.pdbx_seq_one_letter_code
_entity_poly.pdbx_strand_id
1 'polypeptide(L)'
;MLTAAGYTVTGQPWDAKNDMSEISLENVAQIDSDIAFVANTSAPGELGIDPVLIGQMGPSRRDGVRRTDYRVWITGIGLTGANLILDDLERL
;
A
#
# COMPACT_ATOMS: atom_id res chain seq x y z
N MET A 1 1.47 -11.29 -4.36
CA MET A 1 2.50 -11.28 -3.30
C MET A 1 1.89 -11.11 -1.92
N LEU A 2 1.11 -10.06 -1.66
CA LEU A 2 0.44 -9.87 -0.36
C LEU A 2 -0.33 -11.11 0.11
N THR A 3 -1.14 -11.71 -0.76
CA THR A 3 -1.88 -12.95 -0.45
C THR A 3 -0.96 -14.15 -0.19
N ALA A 4 0.15 -14.27 -0.91
CA ALA A 4 1.15 -15.32 -0.69
C ALA A 4 1.89 -15.16 0.65
N ALA A 5 2.04 -13.91 1.11
CA ALA A 5 2.57 -13.57 2.43
C ALA A 5 1.50 -13.61 3.54
N GLY A 6 0.28 -14.07 3.24
CA GLY A 6 -0.80 -14.25 4.23
C GLY A 6 -1.68 -13.03 4.50
N TYR A 7 -1.49 -11.92 3.77
CA TYR A 7 -2.37 -10.76 3.88
C TYR A 7 -3.67 -10.98 3.11
N THR A 8 -4.76 -10.48 3.68
CA THR A 8 -6.03 -10.35 2.95
C THR A 8 -6.06 -8.98 2.27
N VAL A 9 -6.29 -8.97 0.95
CA VAL A 9 -6.52 -7.72 0.21
C VAL A 9 -7.98 -7.35 0.39
N THR A 10 -8.23 -6.15 0.93
CA THR A 10 -9.59 -5.66 1.17
C THR A 10 -10.34 -5.44 -0.14
N GLY A 11 -11.66 -5.63 -0.10
CA GLY A 11 -12.50 -5.42 -1.28
C GLY A 11 -12.67 -3.94 -1.56
N GLN A 12 -12.38 -3.51 -2.77
CA GLN A 12 -12.74 -2.20 -3.34
C GLN A 12 -13.49 -2.45 -4.66
N PRO A 13 -14.19 -1.44 -5.22
CA PRO A 13 -14.72 -1.53 -6.58
C PRO A 13 -13.58 -1.47 -7.61
N TRP A 14 -12.74 -2.50 -7.61
CA TRP A 14 -11.56 -2.64 -8.46
C TRP A 14 -11.96 -2.66 -9.94
N ASP A 15 -11.23 -1.92 -10.75
CA ASP A 15 -11.19 -2.13 -12.20
C ASP A 15 -10.70 -3.55 -12.48
N ALA A 16 -11.58 -4.36 -13.07
CA ALA A 16 -11.32 -5.79 -13.27
C ALA A 16 -10.16 -6.10 -14.24
N LYS A 17 -9.66 -5.10 -14.98
CA LYS A 17 -8.54 -5.27 -15.90
C LYS A 17 -7.18 -5.10 -15.22
N ASN A 18 -7.09 -4.24 -14.22
CA ASN A 18 -5.81 -3.86 -13.60
C ASN A 18 -5.76 -4.07 -12.08
N ASP A 19 -6.84 -4.57 -11.45
CA ASP A 19 -6.97 -4.68 -9.99
C ASP A 19 -6.68 -3.35 -9.28
N MET A 20 -7.13 -2.25 -9.88
CA MET A 20 -6.88 -0.88 -9.44
C MET A 20 -8.18 -0.14 -9.18
N SER A 21 -8.21 0.71 -8.15
CA SER A 21 -9.30 1.63 -7.88
C SER A 21 -8.71 3.01 -7.72
N GLU A 22 -9.26 3.99 -8.43
CA GLU A 22 -8.92 5.39 -8.21
C GLU A 22 -9.73 5.90 -7.01
N ILE A 23 -9.05 6.50 -6.04
CA ILE A 23 -9.66 7.06 -4.84
C ILE A 23 -9.24 8.53 -4.77
N SER A 24 -10.22 9.43 -4.78
CA SER A 24 -9.96 10.86 -4.60
C SER A 24 -9.65 11.18 -3.12
N LEU A 25 -9.07 12.35 -2.86
CA LEU A 25 -8.68 12.75 -1.50
C LEU A 25 -9.90 12.86 -0.58
N GLU A 26 -11.04 13.31 -1.10
CA GLU A 26 -12.31 13.41 -0.36
C GLU A 26 -12.88 12.04 0.02
N ASN A 27 -12.43 10.99 -0.66
CA ASN A 27 -12.91 9.61 -0.52
C ASN A 27 -11.89 8.69 0.17
N VAL A 28 -10.79 9.24 0.70
CA VAL A 28 -9.73 8.44 1.34
C VAL A 28 -10.23 7.61 2.52
N ALA A 29 -11.35 8.02 3.15
CA ALA A 29 -12.02 7.28 4.21
C ALA A 29 -12.63 5.94 3.75
N GLN A 30 -12.74 5.70 2.44
CA GLN A 30 -13.14 4.41 1.88
C GLN A 30 -12.03 3.34 2.03
N ILE A 31 -10.80 3.73 2.38
CA ILE A 31 -9.71 2.81 2.69
C ILE A 31 -9.98 2.20 4.07
N ASP A 32 -10.68 1.08 4.07
CA ASP A 32 -11.00 0.28 5.26
C ASP A 32 -10.04 -0.92 5.38
N SER A 33 -8.77 -0.60 5.60
CA SER A 33 -7.71 -1.61 5.80
C SER A 33 -7.08 -1.41 7.17
N ASP A 34 -6.62 -2.51 7.79
CA ASP A 34 -5.76 -2.45 8.97
C ASP A 34 -4.37 -1.91 8.65
N ILE A 35 -3.89 -2.21 7.43
CA ILE A 35 -2.57 -1.82 6.93
C ILE A 35 -2.73 -1.24 5.53
N ALA A 36 -2.05 -0.11 5.27
CA ALA A 36 -1.97 0.52 3.97
C ALA A 36 -0.51 0.61 3.52
N PHE A 37 -0.17 -0.07 2.42
CA PHE A 37 1.16 0.02 1.81
C PHE A 37 1.19 1.15 0.79
N VAL A 38 2.13 2.09 0.96
CA VAL A 38 2.26 3.28 0.12
C VAL A 38 3.56 3.20 -0.66
N ALA A 39 3.42 2.96 -1.97
CA ALA A 39 4.53 2.99 -2.91
C ALA A 39 4.51 4.31 -3.70
N ASN A 40 5.46 5.21 -3.42
CA ASN A 40 5.61 6.48 -4.13
C ASN A 40 7.07 6.91 -4.29
N THR A 41 7.28 8.05 -4.93
CA THR A 41 8.60 8.62 -5.23
C THR A 41 9.05 9.70 -4.23
N SER A 42 8.42 9.80 -3.05
CA SER A 42 8.79 10.80 -2.03
C SER A 42 10.17 10.53 -1.41
N ALA A 43 10.76 11.49 -0.70
CA ALA A 43 12.11 11.33 -0.12
C ALA A 43 12.10 10.31 1.03
N PRO A 44 13.13 9.46 1.23
CA PRO A 44 13.16 8.44 2.28
C PRO A 44 12.73 8.97 3.66
N GLY A 45 11.88 8.24 4.37
CA GLY A 45 11.31 8.66 5.66
C GLY A 45 10.00 9.44 5.56
N GLU A 46 9.62 9.94 4.38
CA GLU A 46 8.32 10.55 4.15
C GLU A 46 7.31 9.53 3.63
N LEU A 47 6.07 9.54 4.15
CA LEU A 47 4.98 8.72 3.62
C LEU A 47 4.45 9.24 2.28
N GLY A 48 4.71 10.51 1.94
CA GLY A 48 4.19 11.14 0.71
C GLY A 48 2.66 11.28 0.68
N ILE A 49 2.01 11.16 1.84
CA ILE A 49 0.57 11.36 2.04
C ILE A 49 0.41 12.36 3.18
N ASP A 50 -0.51 13.32 3.02
CA ASP A 50 -0.84 14.29 4.06
C ASP A 50 -1.30 13.57 5.36
N PRO A 51 -0.73 13.89 6.54
CA PRO A 51 -1.16 13.30 7.81
C PRO A 51 -2.66 13.43 8.09
N VAL A 52 -3.32 14.48 7.61
CA VAL A 52 -4.77 14.67 7.76
C VAL A 52 -5.54 13.57 7.02
N LEU A 53 -5.08 13.19 5.82
CA LEU A 53 -5.69 12.10 5.05
C LEU A 53 -5.43 10.75 5.70
N ILE A 54 -4.24 10.53 6.26
CA ILE A 54 -3.94 9.32 7.05
C ILE A 54 -4.92 9.20 8.24
N GLY A 55 -5.22 10.31 8.91
CA GLY A 55 -6.21 10.35 10.00
C GLY A 55 -7.62 9.91 9.60
N GLN A 56 -7.93 9.94 8.30
CA GLN A 56 -9.22 9.54 7.73
C GLN A 56 -9.22 8.10 7.21
N MET A 57 -8.06 7.47 7.00
CA MET A 57 -7.91 6.08 6.56
C MET A 57 -8.26 5.09 7.67
N GLY A 58 -9.56 4.93 7.94
CA GLY A 58 -10.14 3.82 8.70
C GLY A 58 -9.30 3.32 9.88
N PRO A 59 -9.06 1.99 9.98
CA PRO A 59 -8.18 1.40 10.99
C PRO A 59 -6.69 1.72 10.79
N SER A 60 -6.22 1.90 9.54
CA SER A 60 -4.81 2.15 9.18
C SER A 60 -4.16 3.37 9.85
N ARG A 61 -4.96 4.33 10.34
CA ARG A 61 -4.49 5.57 10.99
C ARG A 61 -3.62 5.38 12.24
N ARG A 62 -3.69 4.22 12.91
CA ARG A 62 -2.92 3.90 14.15
C ARG A 62 -1.71 3.02 13.82
N ASP A 63 -0.77 3.56 13.04
CA ASP A 63 0.50 2.89 12.67
C ASP A 63 0.41 1.80 11.58
N GLY A 64 -0.75 1.70 10.92
CA GLY A 64 -0.99 0.78 9.80
C GLY A 64 -0.48 1.27 8.45
N VAL A 65 -0.16 2.56 8.31
CA VAL A 65 0.40 3.09 7.05
C VAL A 65 1.89 2.82 6.97
N ARG A 66 2.32 2.06 5.97
CA ARG A 66 3.71 1.65 5.75
C ARG A 66 4.16 2.08 4.38
N ARG A 67 5.31 2.75 4.31
CA ARG A 67 5.93 3.05 3.02
C ARG A 67 6.72 1.84 2.51
N THR A 68 6.65 1.65 1.20
CA THR A 68 7.42 0.64 0.46
C THR A 68 8.21 1.31 -0.67
N ASP A 69 9.26 0.63 -1.16
CA ASP A 69 10.04 1.15 -2.29
C ASP A 69 9.25 0.99 -3.60
N TYR A 70 8.82 2.11 -4.19
CA TYR A 70 8.12 2.15 -5.47
C TYR A 70 8.87 1.41 -6.60
N ARG A 71 10.21 1.52 -6.63
CA ARG A 71 10.99 0.89 -7.70
C ARG A 71 10.94 -0.63 -7.63
N VAL A 72 10.78 -1.18 -6.43
CA VAL A 72 10.66 -2.61 -6.19
C VAL A 72 9.20 -3.06 -6.32
N TRP A 73 8.29 -2.40 -5.61
CA TRP A 73 6.91 -2.84 -5.44
C TRP A 73 6.00 -2.60 -6.66
N ILE A 74 6.30 -1.59 -7.48
CA ILE A 74 5.48 -1.23 -8.65
C ILE A 74 6.21 -1.52 -9.95
N THR A 75 7.47 -1.08 -10.08
CA THR A 75 8.20 -1.22 -11.35
C THR A 75 9.16 -2.41 -11.40
N GLY A 76 9.46 -3.02 -10.26
CA GLY A 76 10.50 -4.05 -10.09
C GLY A 76 10.02 -5.46 -10.44
N ILE A 77 9.25 -5.60 -11.51
CA ILE A 77 8.53 -6.83 -11.83
C ILE A 77 9.52 -7.93 -12.27
N GLY A 78 9.55 -9.04 -11.53
CA GLY A 78 10.40 -10.20 -11.80
C GLY A 78 10.75 -10.99 -10.55
N LEU A 79 11.47 -12.12 -10.69
CA LEU A 79 11.83 -12.99 -9.56
C LEU A 79 12.63 -12.26 -8.46
N THR A 80 13.57 -11.39 -8.85
CA THR A 80 14.36 -10.64 -7.87
C THR A 80 13.48 -9.67 -7.09
N GLY A 81 12.64 -8.87 -7.76
CA GLY A 81 11.74 -7.94 -7.07
C GLY A 81 10.69 -8.66 -6.23
N ALA A 82 10.20 -9.81 -6.71
CA ALA A 82 9.34 -10.70 -5.94
C ALA A 82 9.96 -11.11 -4.60
N ASN A 83 11.21 -11.55 -4.59
CA ASN A 83 11.91 -11.90 -3.35
C ASN A 83 12.14 -10.67 -2.46
N LEU A 84 12.50 -9.52 -3.02
CA LEU A 84 12.66 -8.28 -2.25
C LEU A 84 11.36 -7.83 -1.59
N ILE A 85 10.21 -7.98 -2.25
CA ILE A 85 8.89 -7.70 -1.66
C ILE A 85 8.61 -8.64 -0.48
N LEU A 86 8.94 -9.93 -0.61
CA LEU A 86 8.76 -10.90 0.48
C LEU A 86 9.70 -10.58 1.65
N ASP A 87 10.97 -10.28 1.38
CA ASP A 87 11.94 -9.85 2.40
C ASP A 87 11.50 -8.58 3.13
N ASP A 88 10.91 -7.61 2.41
CA ASP A 88 10.34 -6.40 3.01
C ASP A 88 9.18 -6.75 3.95
N LEU A 89 8.29 -7.65 3.51
CA LEU A 89 7.12 -8.07 4.29
C LEU A 89 7.49 -8.84 5.57
N GLU A 90 8.57 -9.64 5.55
CA GLU A 90 9.05 -10.38 6.72
C GLU A 90 9.66 -9.49 7.81
N ARG A 91 10.05 -8.24 7.48
CA ARG A 91 10.69 -7.30 8.40
C ARG A 91 9.72 -6.35 9.10
N LEU A 92 8.43 -6.40 8.76
CA LEU A 92 7.38 -5.54 9.30
C LEU A 92 6.83 -6.05 10.64
#